data_AF-A0A1I5NHS1-F1
#
_entry.id   AF-A0A1I5NHS1-F1
#
_cell.length_a   1.000
_cell.length_b   1.000
_cell.length_c   1.000
_cell.angle_alpha   90.00
_cell.angle_beta   90.00
_cell.angle_gamma   90.00
#
_symmetry.space_group_name_H-M   'P 1'
#
loop_
_entity.id
_entity.type
_entity.pdbx_description
1 polymer ?
#
loop_
_entity_poly.entity_id
_entity_poly.type
_entity_poly.pdbx_seq_one_letter_code
_entity_poly.pdbx_strand_id
1 'polypeptide(L)'
;MDQAIKPKLFRINTGSCNGCDVEFVATAFVPKFHVEELGIELVESIEDANVLLVTGPMTARSKAYFEEAVSKVKSPYVVVGVGTCSVTTGIFRDSYAIYGPLDKYIDVDVNVAGCPPRPQAIAEALAQGVEILQAKVRGEKTPTKLETIFNDFEAPKSYRGRMALDEQKCTACRTCETVCPSGAIKITKTLEGYRHTIWHNTCCFCGNCSYFCPTGAIFPTNDFHTVQLQEEKYTDTNIALIPFHECEDCGKNFIPATNALIAKSYPDKEIPEILATSCPECRKKTAFERFYK
;
A
#
# COMPACT_ATOMS: atom_id res chain seq x y z
N MET A 1 1.23 -2.09 -45.80
CA MET A 1 1.52 -0.64 -45.67
C MET A 1 1.36 -0.33 -44.19
N ASP A 2 2.46 -0.37 -43.45
CA ASP A 2 2.49 -0.08 -42.01
C ASP A 2 2.08 1.38 -41.77
N GLN A 3 0.83 1.61 -41.37
CA GLN A 3 0.43 2.90 -40.83
C GLN A 3 0.57 2.83 -39.31
N ALA A 4 1.82 2.85 -38.82
CA ALA A 4 2.07 3.06 -37.40
C ALA A 4 1.84 4.54 -37.09
N ILE A 5 0.86 4.86 -36.24
CA ILE A 5 0.63 6.24 -35.78
C ILE A 5 1.48 6.53 -34.55
N LYS A 6 2.05 7.73 -34.44
CA LYS A 6 2.78 8.12 -33.23
C LYS A 6 1.79 8.33 -32.06
N PRO A 7 1.99 7.68 -30.89
CA PRO A 7 1.14 7.93 -29.73
C PRO A 7 1.40 9.33 -29.15
N LYS A 8 0.33 10.12 -29.01
CA LYS A 8 0.33 11.48 -28.47
C LYS A 8 -0.62 11.53 -27.28
N LEU A 9 -0.07 11.67 -26.09
CA LEU A 9 -0.80 11.59 -24.84
C LEU A 9 -1.17 12.96 -24.31
N PHE A 10 -2.46 13.14 -24.05
CA PHE A 10 -3.00 14.29 -23.31
C PHE A 10 -3.66 13.81 -22.01
N ARG A 11 -3.33 14.49 -20.91
CA ARG A 11 -3.81 14.14 -19.57
C ARG A 11 -4.98 15.04 -19.16
N ILE A 12 -6.05 14.43 -18.68
CA ILE A 12 -7.29 15.11 -18.26
C ILE A 12 -7.54 14.86 -16.77
N ASN A 13 -7.90 15.92 -16.04
CA ASN A 13 -8.33 15.84 -14.64
C ASN A 13 -9.84 16.09 -14.54
N THR A 14 -10.62 15.12 -14.07
CA THR A 14 -12.08 15.28 -13.91
C THR A 14 -12.53 15.50 -12.46
N GLY A 15 -11.58 15.64 -11.53
CA GLY A 15 -11.83 15.78 -10.08
C GLY A 15 -10.87 14.97 -9.20
N SER A 16 -9.66 14.68 -9.69
CA SER A 16 -8.63 13.90 -9.00
C SER A 16 -8.10 14.60 -7.75
N CYS A 17 -7.73 13.82 -6.73
CA CYS A 17 -6.98 14.29 -5.55
C CYS A 17 -5.48 14.50 -5.81
N ASN A 18 -5.08 14.48 -7.09
CA ASN A 18 -3.71 14.56 -7.58
C ASN A 18 -2.80 13.36 -7.28
N GLY A 19 -3.21 12.40 -6.45
CA GLY A 19 -2.40 11.20 -6.19
C GLY A 19 -2.05 10.43 -7.46
N CYS A 20 -3.02 10.18 -8.35
CA CYS A 20 -2.76 9.50 -9.63
C CYS A 20 -1.91 10.35 -10.59
N ASP A 21 -1.93 11.67 -10.43
CA ASP A 21 -1.19 12.59 -11.27
C ASP A 21 0.29 12.57 -10.91
N VAL A 22 0.60 12.49 -9.61
CA VAL A 22 1.96 12.32 -9.09
C VAL A 22 2.54 11.00 -9.59
N GLU A 23 1.78 9.91 -9.49
CA GLU A 23 2.23 8.60 -9.98
C GLU A 23 2.39 8.59 -11.51
N PHE A 24 1.51 9.27 -12.26
CA PHE A 24 1.67 9.44 -13.71
C PHE A 24 2.94 10.22 -14.05
N VAL A 25 3.23 11.34 -13.36
CA VAL A 25 4.46 12.12 -13.58
C VAL A 25 5.69 11.26 -13.26
N ALA A 26 5.67 10.51 -12.16
CA ALA A 26 6.74 9.57 -11.85
C ALA A 26 6.91 8.53 -12.97
N THR A 27 5.81 7.97 -13.47
CA THR A 27 5.80 7.00 -14.57
C THR A 27 6.37 7.57 -15.87
N ALA A 28 5.97 8.78 -16.24
CA ALA A 28 6.32 9.40 -17.52
C ALA A 28 7.76 9.94 -17.58
N PHE A 29 8.35 10.34 -16.44
CA PHE A 29 9.62 11.06 -16.43
C PHE A 29 10.75 10.36 -15.68
N VAL A 30 10.47 9.33 -14.85
CA VAL A 30 11.52 8.57 -14.19
C VAL A 30 11.98 7.43 -15.11
N PRO A 31 13.26 7.41 -15.56
CA PRO A 31 13.75 6.41 -16.53
C PRO A 31 13.58 4.95 -16.12
N LYS A 32 13.42 4.70 -14.81
CA LYS A 32 13.21 3.35 -14.26
C LYS A 32 11.96 2.65 -14.81
N PHE A 33 10.97 3.39 -15.30
CA PHE A 33 9.72 2.83 -15.81
C PHE A 33 9.70 2.64 -17.33
N HIS A 34 10.76 3.05 -18.04
CA HIS A 34 10.97 2.77 -19.46
C HIS A 34 9.82 3.21 -20.40
N VAL A 35 9.02 4.21 -20.00
CA VAL A 35 7.88 4.69 -20.78
C VAL A 35 8.33 5.41 -22.06
N GLU A 36 9.55 5.95 -22.07
CA GLU A 36 10.19 6.53 -23.24
C GLU A 36 10.32 5.53 -24.40
N GLU A 37 10.44 4.23 -24.10
CA GLU A 37 10.57 3.17 -25.11
C GLU A 37 9.25 2.96 -25.87
N LEU A 38 8.11 3.40 -25.31
CA LEU A 38 6.80 3.35 -25.96
C LEU A 38 6.62 4.43 -27.03
N GLY A 39 7.56 5.39 -27.15
CA GLY A 39 7.50 6.46 -28.15
C GLY A 39 6.35 7.46 -27.94
N ILE A 40 5.78 7.50 -26.73
CA ILE A 40 4.69 8.41 -26.37
C ILE A 40 5.20 9.85 -26.31
N GLU A 41 4.53 10.75 -27.01
CA GLU A 41 4.76 12.18 -26.95
C GLU A 41 3.69 12.85 -26.08
N LEU A 42 4.09 13.58 -25.04
CA LEU A 42 3.17 14.38 -24.25
C LEU A 42 2.81 15.65 -25.02
N VAL A 43 1.50 15.91 -25.19
CA VAL A 43 1.00 17.09 -25.91
C VAL A 43 0.27 18.05 -24.98
N GLU A 44 0.31 19.34 -25.31
CA GLU A 44 -0.35 20.41 -24.55
C GLU A 44 -1.76 20.74 -25.07
N SER A 45 -2.10 20.30 -26.29
CA SER A 45 -3.42 20.49 -26.90
C SER A 45 -4.11 19.14 -27.05
N ILE A 46 -5.38 19.08 -26.67
CA ILE A 46 -6.16 17.84 -26.75
C ILE A 46 -6.47 17.45 -28.21
N GLU A 47 -6.54 18.41 -29.10
CA GLU A 47 -6.78 18.25 -30.54
C GLU A 47 -5.69 17.46 -31.25
N ASP A 48 -4.47 17.48 -30.71
CA ASP A 48 -3.31 16.76 -31.22
C ASP A 48 -3.18 15.35 -30.64
N ALA A 49 -3.99 15.02 -29.63
CA ALA A 49 -3.90 13.78 -28.88
C ALA A 49 -4.62 12.62 -29.57
N ASN A 50 -4.09 11.42 -29.37
CA ASN A 50 -4.74 10.15 -29.71
C ASN A 50 -4.65 9.12 -28.56
N VAL A 51 -4.04 9.49 -27.44
CA VAL A 51 -4.06 8.78 -26.16
C VAL A 51 -4.59 9.75 -25.10
N LEU A 52 -5.75 9.45 -24.50
CA LEU A 52 -6.36 10.27 -23.46
C LEU A 52 -6.17 9.59 -22.11
N LEU A 53 -5.35 10.16 -21.23
CA LEU A 53 -5.16 9.67 -19.87
C LEU A 53 -6.05 10.47 -18.92
N VAL A 54 -7.04 9.82 -18.31
CA VAL A 54 -8.06 10.51 -17.49
C VAL A 54 -7.92 10.10 -16.03
N THR A 55 -7.80 11.08 -15.13
CA THR A 55 -7.72 10.85 -13.68
C THR A 55 -8.89 11.47 -12.92
N GLY A 56 -9.27 10.80 -11.84
CA GLY A 56 -10.34 11.25 -10.93
C GLY A 56 -11.73 10.72 -11.29
N PRO A 57 -12.72 10.95 -10.42
CA PRO A 57 -14.12 10.66 -10.72
C PRO A 57 -14.69 11.74 -11.64
N MET A 58 -15.85 11.52 -12.26
CA MET A 58 -16.53 12.59 -12.99
C MET A 58 -17.30 13.49 -12.03
N THR A 59 -16.77 14.67 -11.72
CA THR A 59 -17.49 15.64 -10.88
C THR A 59 -18.62 16.33 -11.65
N ALA A 60 -19.62 16.82 -10.92
CA ALA A 60 -20.73 17.59 -11.49
C ALA A 60 -20.26 18.85 -12.25
N ARG A 61 -19.11 19.42 -11.86
CA ARG A 61 -18.52 20.61 -12.49
C ARG A 61 -17.67 20.27 -13.70
N SER A 62 -16.93 19.17 -13.67
CA SER A 62 -16.01 18.80 -14.75
C SER A 62 -16.71 18.18 -15.96
N LYS A 63 -17.91 17.61 -15.80
CA LYS A 63 -18.62 16.89 -16.88
C LYS A 63 -18.69 17.68 -18.19
N ALA A 64 -19.22 18.90 -18.16
CA ALA A 64 -19.42 19.69 -19.38
C ALA A 64 -18.09 19.99 -20.10
N TYR A 65 -17.05 20.34 -19.32
CA TYR A 65 -15.72 20.60 -19.87
C TYR A 65 -15.06 19.34 -20.44
N PHE A 66 -15.27 18.19 -19.81
CA PHE A 66 -14.78 16.91 -20.30
C PHE A 66 -15.42 16.54 -21.65
N GLU A 67 -16.75 16.60 -21.74
CA GLU A 67 -17.48 16.30 -22.97
C GLU A 67 -17.08 17.25 -24.12
N GLU A 68 -16.94 18.55 -23.82
CA GLU A 68 -16.46 19.53 -24.79
C GLU A 68 -15.03 19.22 -25.26
N ALA A 69 -14.11 18.93 -24.34
CA ALA A 69 -12.72 18.66 -24.66
C ALA A 69 -12.57 17.39 -25.52
N VAL A 70 -13.23 16.29 -25.12
CA VAL A 70 -13.18 15.01 -25.86
C VAL A 70 -13.78 15.15 -27.26
N SER A 71 -14.81 15.99 -27.44
CA SER A 71 -15.42 16.21 -28.76
C SER A 71 -14.46 16.76 -29.82
N LYS A 72 -13.33 17.36 -29.40
CA LYS A 72 -12.30 17.94 -30.26
C LYS A 72 -11.25 16.91 -30.70
N VAL A 73 -11.27 15.70 -30.12
CA VAL A 73 -10.32 14.62 -30.39
C VAL A 73 -10.69 13.89 -31.68
N LYS A 74 -9.71 13.69 -32.56
CA LYS A 74 -9.91 12.98 -33.84
C LYS A 74 -9.74 11.48 -33.66
N SER A 75 -10.65 10.70 -34.24
CA SER A 75 -10.50 9.24 -34.31
C SER A 75 -9.41 8.82 -35.31
N PRO A 76 -8.68 7.71 -35.06
CA PRO A 76 -8.78 6.83 -33.90
C PRO A 76 -8.01 7.37 -32.67
N TYR A 77 -8.57 7.15 -31.48
CA TYR A 77 -7.92 7.44 -30.19
C TYR A 77 -8.17 6.31 -29.19
N VAL A 78 -7.40 6.32 -28.11
CA VAL A 78 -7.51 5.37 -26.98
C VAL A 78 -7.72 6.14 -25.67
N VAL A 79 -8.52 5.58 -24.76
CA VAL A 79 -8.82 6.17 -23.46
C VAL A 79 -8.28 5.28 -22.34
N VAL A 80 -7.43 5.85 -21.49
CA VAL A 80 -6.84 5.20 -20.32
C VAL A 80 -7.38 5.86 -19.05
N GLY A 81 -8.27 5.18 -18.33
CA GLY A 81 -8.79 5.61 -17.04
C GLY A 81 -7.83 5.22 -15.93
N VAL A 82 -7.30 6.20 -15.18
CA VAL A 82 -6.29 5.95 -14.14
C VAL A 82 -6.83 6.26 -12.74
N GLY A 83 -6.74 5.24 -11.89
CA GLY A 83 -7.09 5.25 -10.48
C GLY A 83 -8.53 4.81 -10.21
N THR A 84 -8.76 4.27 -9.01
CA THR A 84 -10.05 3.73 -8.56
C THR A 84 -11.19 4.75 -8.66
N CYS A 85 -10.91 6.05 -8.55
CA CYS A 85 -11.92 7.08 -8.74
C CYS A 85 -12.45 7.14 -10.19
N SER A 86 -11.60 6.94 -11.20
CA SER A 86 -12.04 6.91 -12.59
C SER A 86 -12.86 5.66 -12.91
N VAL A 87 -12.46 4.51 -12.33
CA VAL A 87 -13.10 3.21 -12.58
C VAL A 87 -14.41 3.06 -11.81
N THR A 88 -14.46 3.45 -10.54
CA THR A 88 -15.60 3.13 -9.65
C THR A 88 -16.05 4.27 -8.76
N THR A 89 -15.56 5.50 -8.95
CA THR A 89 -15.73 6.67 -8.04
C THR A 89 -15.09 6.56 -6.66
N GLY A 90 -14.44 5.44 -6.35
CA GLY A 90 -13.73 5.21 -5.09
C GLY A 90 -14.54 5.59 -3.84
N ILE A 91 -13.91 6.37 -2.96
CA ILE A 91 -14.51 6.86 -1.70
C ILE A 91 -15.65 7.88 -1.91
N PHE A 92 -15.83 8.39 -3.13
CA PHE A 92 -16.86 9.39 -3.45
C PHE A 92 -18.13 8.80 -4.06
N ARG A 93 -18.25 7.46 -4.03
CA ARG A 93 -19.47 6.76 -4.43
C ARG A 93 -20.68 7.35 -3.70
N ASP A 94 -21.75 7.58 -4.43
CA ASP A 94 -23.02 8.15 -3.95
C ASP A 94 -22.96 9.60 -3.44
N SER A 95 -21.83 10.29 -3.64
CA SER A 95 -21.73 11.73 -3.35
C SER A 95 -22.55 12.55 -4.34
N TYR A 96 -23.32 13.53 -3.84
CA TYR A 96 -24.09 14.46 -4.67
C TYR A 96 -23.23 15.25 -5.67
N ALA A 97 -21.94 15.41 -5.37
CA ALA A 97 -20.99 16.17 -6.19
C ALA A 97 -20.37 15.35 -7.33
N ILE A 98 -20.55 14.02 -7.32
CA ILE A 98 -19.96 13.10 -8.29
C ILE A 98 -21.06 12.47 -9.14
N TYR A 99 -20.96 12.62 -10.45
CA TYR A 99 -21.97 12.07 -11.37
C TYR A 99 -21.73 10.61 -11.76
N GLY A 100 -20.50 10.12 -11.60
CA GLY A 100 -20.20 8.70 -11.79
C GLY A 100 -18.75 8.39 -12.19
N PRO A 101 -18.48 7.11 -12.47
CA PRO A 101 -17.23 6.65 -13.08
C PRO A 101 -17.11 7.15 -14.53
N LEU A 102 -15.91 7.02 -15.10
CA LEU A 102 -15.56 7.54 -16.43
C LEU A 102 -16.30 6.82 -17.56
N ASP A 103 -16.47 5.50 -17.44
CA ASP A 103 -17.13 4.61 -18.43
C ASP A 103 -18.60 4.95 -18.71
N LYS A 104 -19.23 5.76 -17.85
CA LYS A 104 -20.57 6.31 -18.08
C LYS A 104 -20.60 7.42 -19.13
N TYR A 105 -19.46 8.02 -19.46
CA TYR A 105 -19.34 9.21 -20.32
C TYR A 105 -18.52 8.98 -21.58
N ILE A 106 -17.61 8.02 -21.56
CA ILE A 106 -16.73 7.68 -22.68
C ILE A 106 -16.38 6.20 -22.61
N ASP A 107 -16.22 5.55 -23.76
CA ASP A 107 -15.70 4.18 -23.80
C ASP A 107 -14.24 4.19 -23.33
N VAL A 108 -13.97 3.47 -22.24
CA VAL A 108 -12.62 3.34 -21.67
C VAL A 108 -11.97 2.07 -22.21
N ASP A 109 -10.85 2.22 -22.91
CA ASP A 109 -10.12 1.10 -23.49
C ASP A 109 -9.26 0.37 -22.43
N VAL A 110 -8.64 1.13 -21.52
CA VAL A 110 -7.77 0.58 -20.47
C VAL A 110 -8.12 1.21 -19.12
N ASN A 111 -8.43 0.38 -18.12
CA ASN A 111 -8.70 0.83 -16.75
C ASN A 111 -7.55 0.45 -15.82
N VAL A 112 -6.99 1.40 -15.11
CA VAL A 112 -5.91 1.19 -14.13
C VAL A 112 -6.47 1.37 -12.72
N ALA A 113 -6.75 0.26 -12.03
CA ALA A 113 -7.22 0.31 -10.64
C ALA A 113 -6.08 0.66 -9.66
N GLY A 114 -6.39 1.40 -8.59
CA GLY A 114 -5.44 1.79 -7.54
C GLY A 114 -5.72 3.19 -6.96
N CYS A 115 -5.29 3.46 -5.73
CA CYS A 115 -5.53 4.74 -5.06
C CYS A 115 -4.30 5.27 -4.27
N PRO A 116 -3.28 5.82 -4.96
CA PRO A 116 -3.12 5.81 -6.41
C PRO A 116 -2.56 4.47 -6.92
N PRO A 117 -2.69 4.16 -8.22
CA PRO A 117 -2.07 2.98 -8.81
C PRO A 117 -0.55 3.12 -8.82
N ARG A 118 0.14 1.97 -8.80
CA ARG A 118 1.61 1.93 -8.88
C ARG A 118 2.09 2.44 -10.24
N PRO A 119 3.25 3.11 -10.34
CA PRO A 119 3.80 3.56 -11.61
C PRO A 119 3.91 2.46 -12.67
N GLN A 120 4.29 1.25 -12.26
CA GLN A 120 4.39 0.09 -13.17
C GLN A 120 3.05 -0.25 -13.82
N ALA A 121 1.95 -0.21 -13.05
CA ALA A 121 0.61 -0.48 -13.56
C ALA A 121 0.16 0.61 -14.55
N ILE A 122 0.57 1.87 -14.32
CA ILE A 122 0.33 2.96 -15.27
C ILE A 122 1.15 2.73 -16.55
N ALA A 123 2.43 2.34 -16.45
CA ALA A 123 3.30 2.07 -17.59
C ALA A 123 2.78 0.91 -18.46
N GLU A 124 2.38 -0.19 -17.84
CA GLU A 124 1.76 -1.34 -18.51
C GLU A 124 0.46 -0.95 -19.22
N ALA A 125 -0.38 -0.15 -18.56
CA ALA A 125 -1.61 0.35 -19.17
C ALA A 125 -1.36 1.29 -20.36
N LEU A 126 -0.31 2.10 -20.30
CA LEU A 126 0.11 2.92 -21.43
C LEU A 126 0.61 2.07 -22.59
N ALA A 127 1.41 1.03 -22.32
CA ALA A 127 1.86 0.10 -23.34
C ALA A 127 0.67 -0.60 -24.04
N GLN A 128 -0.28 -1.10 -23.25
CA GLN A 128 -1.53 -1.68 -23.77
C GLN A 128 -2.35 -0.66 -24.56
N GLY A 129 -2.44 0.58 -24.09
CA GLY A 129 -3.12 1.66 -24.79
C GLY A 129 -2.51 1.94 -26.16
N VAL A 130 -1.17 1.94 -26.26
CA VAL A 130 -0.44 2.07 -27.52
C VAL A 130 -0.74 0.90 -28.45
N GLU A 131 -0.74 -0.33 -27.96
CA GLU A 131 -1.08 -1.52 -28.76
C GLU A 131 -2.51 -1.45 -29.31
N ILE A 132 -3.48 -1.07 -28.47
CA ILE A 132 -4.88 -0.88 -28.85
C ILE A 132 -4.99 0.23 -29.91
N LEU A 133 -4.27 1.34 -29.74
CA LEU A 133 -4.25 2.42 -30.73
C LEU A 133 -3.76 1.93 -32.09
N GLN A 134 -2.65 1.18 -32.14
CA GLN A 134 -2.14 0.62 -33.40
C GLN A 134 -3.16 -0.36 -34.01
N ALA A 135 -3.78 -1.21 -33.19
CA ALA A 135 -4.82 -2.14 -33.65
C ALA A 135 -6.03 -1.40 -34.25
N LYS A 136 -6.49 -0.30 -33.62
CA LYS A 136 -7.57 0.56 -34.14
C LYS A 136 -7.20 1.15 -35.51
N VAL A 137 -5.95 1.60 -35.69
CA VAL A 137 -5.47 2.12 -36.99
C VAL A 137 -5.44 1.02 -38.07
N ARG A 138 -5.06 -0.20 -37.70
CA ARG A 138 -5.05 -1.36 -38.61
C ARG A 138 -6.45 -1.94 -38.88
N GLY A 139 -7.50 -1.44 -38.21
CA GLY A 139 -8.86 -1.95 -38.34
C GLY A 139 -9.05 -3.35 -37.71
N GLU A 140 -8.19 -3.71 -36.76
CA GLU A 140 -8.23 -5.00 -36.07
C GLU A 140 -9.27 -4.99 -34.94
N LYS A 141 -9.75 -6.18 -34.56
CA LYS A 141 -10.61 -6.32 -33.38
C LYS A 141 -9.79 -6.02 -32.13
N THR A 142 -10.19 -5.00 -31.38
CA THR A 142 -9.59 -4.68 -30.10
C THR A 142 -10.20 -5.56 -28.99
N PRO A 143 -9.41 -5.94 -27.97
CA PRO A 143 -9.93 -6.67 -26.83
C PRO A 143 -10.99 -5.83 -26.11
N THR A 144 -12.17 -6.41 -25.89
CA THR A 144 -13.34 -5.70 -25.32
C THR A 144 -13.36 -5.74 -23.78
N LYS A 145 -12.53 -6.60 -23.17
CA LYS A 145 -12.28 -6.68 -21.74
C LYS A 145 -10.83 -7.11 -21.54
N LEU A 146 -10.08 -6.33 -20.77
CA LEU A 146 -8.74 -6.70 -20.35
C LEU A 146 -8.83 -7.83 -19.31
N GLU A 147 -8.00 -8.86 -19.50
CA GLU A 147 -7.65 -9.77 -18.43
C GLU A 147 -7.03 -8.95 -17.29
N THR A 148 -7.50 -9.22 -16.08
CA THR A 148 -7.23 -8.45 -14.87
C THR A 148 -5.74 -8.14 -14.71
N ILE A 149 -5.40 -6.84 -14.63
CA ILE A 149 -4.06 -6.26 -14.41
C ILE A 149 -3.47 -6.63 -13.02
N PHE A 150 -4.17 -7.48 -12.25
CA PHE A 150 -3.70 -8.02 -10.98
C PHE A 150 -2.88 -9.28 -11.21
N ASN A 151 -1.73 -9.16 -11.89
CA ASN A 151 -0.73 -10.21 -11.80
C ASN A 151 0.01 -10.08 -10.46
N ASP A 152 0.26 -11.21 -9.80
CA ASP A 152 1.06 -11.27 -8.58
C ASP A 152 2.50 -10.82 -8.87
N PHE A 153 2.81 -9.57 -8.55
CA PHE A 153 4.16 -9.03 -8.63
C PHE A 153 4.89 -9.24 -7.30
N GLU A 154 6.13 -9.76 -7.33
CA GLU A 154 6.96 -9.84 -6.13
C GLU A 154 7.48 -8.46 -5.72
N ALA A 155 7.00 -7.93 -4.59
CA ALA A 155 7.48 -6.65 -4.11
C ALA A 155 8.98 -6.69 -3.74
N PRO A 156 9.73 -5.59 -3.95
CA PRO A 156 11.15 -5.55 -3.62
C PRO A 156 11.40 -5.90 -2.16
N LYS A 157 12.51 -6.58 -1.85
CA LYS A 157 12.84 -6.98 -0.45
C LYS A 157 12.86 -5.82 0.56
N SER A 158 13.03 -4.59 0.08
CA SER A 158 13.02 -3.36 0.90
C SER A 158 11.63 -2.75 1.11
N TYR A 159 10.59 -3.32 0.50
CA TYR A 159 9.23 -2.81 0.61
C TYR A 159 8.71 -2.98 2.04
N ARG A 160 7.97 -1.98 2.52
CA ARG A 160 7.39 -1.96 3.86
C ARG A 160 5.89 -2.21 3.77
N GLY A 161 5.54 -3.48 3.78
CA GLY A 161 4.16 -3.96 3.71
C GLY A 161 3.50 -4.07 5.07
N ARG A 162 2.55 -5.00 5.18
CA ARG A 162 1.78 -5.28 6.39
C ARG A 162 2.69 -5.48 7.58
N MET A 163 2.32 -4.89 8.70
CA MET A 163 3.05 -5.05 9.95
C MET A 163 2.74 -6.42 10.54
N ALA A 164 3.79 -7.17 10.91
CA ALA A 164 3.70 -8.42 11.65
C ALA A 164 4.31 -8.26 13.03
N LEU A 165 3.90 -9.14 13.96
CA LEU A 165 4.43 -9.21 15.31
C LEU A 165 4.97 -10.61 15.59
N ASP A 166 6.19 -10.68 16.13
CA ASP A 166 6.77 -11.85 16.77
C ASP A 166 6.44 -11.80 18.27
N GLU A 167 5.49 -12.64 18.69
CA GLU A 167 4.99 -12.72 20.06
C GLU A 167 6.05 -13.18 21.06
N GLN A 168 7.03 -14.00 20.63
CA GLN A 168 8.12 -14.46 21.49
C GLN A 168 9.13 -13.35 21.79
N LYS A 169 9.24 -12.37 20.88
CA LYS A 169 10.10 -11.19 21.08
C LYS A 169 9.40 -10.01 21.76
N CYS A 170 8.08 -10.03 21.82
CA CYS A 170 7.31 -8.90 22.33
C CYS A 170 7.29 -8.89 23.87
N THR A 171 7.74 -7.79 24.48
CA THR A 171 7.69 -7.62 25.95
C THR A 171 6.49 -6.78 26.41
N ALA A 172 5.54 -6.51 25.51
CA ALA A 172 4.36 -5.67 25.75
C ALA A 172 4.68 -4.29 26.36
N CYS A 173 5.82 -3.69 26.01
CA CYS A 173 6.26 -2.38 26.54
C CYS A 173 5.44 -1.17 26.06
N ARG A 174 4.54 -1.38 25.09
CA ARG A 174 3.62 -0.38 24.51
C ARG A 174 4.28 0.76 23.75
N THR A 175 5.59 0.73 23.51
CA THR A 175 6.28 1.73 22.67
C THR A 175 5.64 1.84 21.29
N CYS A 176 5.32 0.71 20.65
CA CYS A 176 4.66 0.67 19.34
C CYS A 176 3.26 1.30 19.35
N GLU A 177 2.47 1.12 20.42
CA GLU A 177 1.17 1.78 20.62
C GLU A 177 1.36 3.30 20.74
N THR A 178 2.32 3.75 21.54
CA THR A 178 2.57 5.18 21.79
C THR A 178 3.04 5.92 20.54
N VAL A 179 3.92 5.33 19.73
CA VAL A 179 4.48 6.00 18.53
C VAL A 179 3.62 5.84 17.28
N CYS A 180 2.47 5.15 17.36
CA CYS A 180 1.60 4.92 16.22
C CYS A 180 0.78 6.17 15.90
N PRO A 181 1.09 6.92 14.82
CA PRO A 181 0.41 8.19 14.55
C PRO A 181 -1.04 7.99 14.12
N SER A 182 -1.38 6.83 13.52
CA SER A 182 -2.73 6.53 13.07
C SER A 182 -3.60 5.83 14.11
N GLY A 183 -3.05 5.48 15.28
CA GLY A 183 -3.78 4.73 16.31
C GLY A 183 -4.10 3.27 15.94
N ALA A 184 -3.40 2.70 14.95
CA ALA A 184 -3.60 1.35 14.45
C ALA A 184 -3.12 0.22 15.37
N ILE A 185 -2.57 0.51 16.56
CA ILE A 185 -2.03 -0.49 17.48
C ILE A 185 -2.65 -0.32 18.85
N LYS A 186 -3.09 -1.43 19.46
CA LYS A 186 -3.55 -1.46 20.85
C LYS A 186 -2.99 -2.66 21.60
N ILE A 187 -2.48 -2.41 22.80
CA ILE A 187 -2.07 -3.46 23.72
C ILE A 187 -3.00 -3.44 24.94
N THR A 188 -3.75 -4.52 25.14
CA THR A 188 -4.74 -4.64 26.20
C THR A 188 -4.38 -5.78 27.14
N LYS A 189 -4.41 -5.53 28.45
CA LYS A 189 -4.17 -6.58 29.46
C LYS A 189 -5.36 -7.54 29.49
N THR A 190 -5.07 -8.83 29.54
CA THR A 190 -6.02 -9.93 29.67
C THR A 190 -5.66 -10.78 30.89
N LEU A 191 -6.45 -11.83 31.18
CA LEU A 191 -6.13 -12.76 32.27
C LEU A 191 -4.87 -13.58 31.98
N GLU A 192 -4.65 -13.95 30.71
CA GLU A 192 -3.58 -14.84 30.27
C GLU A 192 -2.30 -14.10 29.86
N GLY A 193 -2.35 -12.77 29.70
CA GLY A 193 -1.24 -12.00 29.15
C GLY A 193 -1.63 -10.63 28.63
N TYR A 194 -0.95 -10.15 27.60
CA TYR A 194 -1.32 -8.95 26.84
C TYR A 194 -1.75 -9.32 25.43
N ARG A 195 -2.92 -8.82 25.01
CA ARG A 195 -3.38 -8.89 23.63
C ARG A 195 -2.83 -7.70 22.86
N HIS A 196 -1.97 -7.96 21.88
CA HIS A 196 -1.46 -6.96 20.95
C HIS A 196 -2.27 -7.03 19.65
N THR A 197 -2.93 -5.94 19.29
CA THR A 197 -3.75 -5.83 18.07
C THR A 197 -3.15 -4.81 17.13
N ILE A 198 -3.06 -5.16 15.85
CA ILE A 198 -2.65 -4.27 14.75
C ILE A 198 -3.82 -4.25 13.76
N TRP A 199 -4.38 -3.08 13.48
CA TRP A 199 -5.43 -2.88 12.47
C TRP A 199 -4.82 -2.40 11.15
N HIS A 200 -4.80 -3.25 10.13
CA HIS A 200 -4.16 -2.93 8.85
C HIS A 200 -4.97 -1.94 8.01
N ASN A 201 -6.30 -1.93 8.18
CA ASN A 201 -7.18 -0.91 7.62
C ASN A 201 -6.94 0.51 8.17
N THR A 202 -6.28 0.63 9.33
CA THR A 202 -5.98 1.88 10.02
C THR A 202 -4.49 2.24 9.92
N CYS A 203 -3.64 1.26 9.60
CA CYS A 203 -2.20 1.44 9.51
C CYS A 203 -1.85 2.32 8.29
N CYS A 204 -1.03 3.35 8.49
CA CYS A 204 -0.50 4.18 7.41
C CYS A 204 0.90 3.73 6.93
N PHE A 205 1.38 2.56 7.37
CA PHE A 205 2.65 1.94 6.95
C PHE A 205 3.91 2.82 7.14
N CYS A 206 3.90 3.77 8.09
CA CYS A 206 5.04 4.66 8.33
C CYS A 206 6.27 3.96 8.92
N GLY A 207 6.09 2.79 9.55
CA GLY A 207 7.17 1.99 10.13
C GLY A 207 7.71 2.47 11.48
N ASN A 208 7.16 3.54 12.08
CA ASN A 208 7.60 4.06 13.38
C ASN A 208 7.59 2.99 14.47
N CYS A 209 6.54 2.17 14.51
CA CYS A 209 6.42 1.10 15.50
C CYS A 209 7.56 0.07 15.39
N SER A 210 8.03 -0.24 14.18
CA SER A 210 9.19 -1.12 13.98
C SER A 210 10.49 -0.44 14.36
N TYR A 211 10.68 0.81 13.95
CA TYR A 211 11.89 1.58 14.25
C TYR A 211 12.13 1.75 15.76
N PHE A 212 11.07 2.06 16.53
CA PHE A 212 11.17 2.27 17.97
C PHE A 212 11.00 0.99 18.80
N CYS A 213 10.78 -0.17 18.16
CA CYS A 213 10.63 -1.42 18.90
C CYS A 213 11.98 -1.84 19.52
N PRO A 214 12.13 -1.84 20.85
CA PRO A 214 13.43 -2.15 21.47
C PRO A 214 13.86 -3.61 21.27
N THR A 215 12.89 -4.51 21.05
CA THR A 215 13.12 -5.95 20.85
C THR A 215 13.08 -6.38 19.39
N GLY A 216 12.69 -5.48 18.48
CA GLY A 216 12.45 -5.84 17.07
C GLY A 216 11.26 -6.79 16.86
N ALA A 217 10.35 -6.90 17.83
CA ALA A 217 9.20 -7.79 17.76
C ALA A 217 8.19 -7.40 16.66
N ILE A 218 8.02 -6.11 16.38
CA ILE A 218 7.12 -5.64 15.34
C ILE A 218 7.93 -5.18 14.11
N PHE A 219 7.57 -5.66 12.93
CA PHE A 219 8.35 -5.46 11.72
C PHE A 219 7.46 -5.41 10.47
N PRO A 220 7.87 -4.66 9.43
CA PRO A 220 7.18 -4.67 8.15
C PRO A 220 7.46 -5.99 7.41
N THR A 221 6.44 -6.57 6.81
CA THR A 221 6.55 -7.70 5.88
C THR A 221 6.70 -7.19 4.44
N ASN A 222 6.88 -8.10 3.49
CA ASN A 222 6.83 -7.79 2.06
C ASN A 222 5.40 -7.91 1.49
N ASP A 223 4.39 -8.15 2.34
CA ASP A 223 3.01 -8.25 1.90
C ASP A 223 2.40 -6.87 1.69
N PHE A 224 2.10 -6.54 0.45
CA PHE A 224 1.50 -5.28 0.04
C PHE A 224 -0.01 -5.37 -0.15
N HIS A 225 -0.63 -6.53 0.03
CA HIS A 225 -2.05 -6.72 -0.20
C HIS A 225 -2.84 -6.11 0.95
N THR A 226 -3.43 -4.95 0.70
CA THR A 226 -4.36 -4.27 1.61
C THR A 226 -5.80 -4.33 1.10
N VAL A 227 -6.01 -4.99 -0.05
CA VAL A 227 -7.35 -5.25 -0.58
C VAL A 227 -8.04 -6.24 0.36
N GLN A 228 -9.25 -5.90 0.76
CA GLN A 228 -10.10 -6.70 1.64
C GLN A 228 -11.54 -6.58 1.15
N LEU A 229 -12.36 -7.58 1.45
CA LEU A 229 -13.78 -7.48 1.18
C LEU A 229 -14.40 -6.42 2.10
N GLN A 230 -15.41 -5.71 1.61
CA GLN A 230 -16.08 -4.66 2.39
C GLN A 230 -16.71 -5.18 3.69
N GLU A 231 -17.09 -6.46 3.72
CA GLU A 231 -17.60 -7.16 4.90
C GLU A 231 -16.51 -7.43 5.96
N GLU A 232 -15.25 -7.52 5.55
CA GLU A 232 -14.08 -7.80 6.41
C GLU A 232 -13.38 -6.52 6.90
N LYS A 233 -13.93 -5.35 6.57
CA LYS A 233 -13.30 -4.04 6.82
C LYS A 233 -12.88 -3.78 8.27
N TYR A 234 -13.46 -4.46 9.26
CA TYR A 234 -13.14 -4.31 10.69
C TYR A 234 -12.39 -5.50 11.28
N THR A 235 -12.20 -6.57 10.52
CA THR A 235 -11.54 -7.80 10.96
C THR A 235 -10.12 -7.92 10.44
N ASP A 236 -9.70 -7.02 9.54
CA ASP A 236 -8.34 -6.95 8.99
C ASP A 236 -7.31 -6.55 10.06
N THR A 237 -6.96 -7.55 10.87
CA THR A 237 -6.15 -7.38 12.07
C THR A 237 -5.14 -8.51 12.23
N ASN A 238 -3.95 -8.16 12.73
CA ASN A 238 -3.07 -9.14 13.38
C ASN A 238 -3.27 -9.04 14.89
N ILE A 239 -3.74 -10.13 15.49
CA ILE A 239 -3.90 -10.30 16.93
C ILE A 239 -2.88 -11.32 17.41
N ALA A 240 -2.08 -10.94 18.40
CA ALA A 240 -1.15 -11.83 19.07
C ALA A 240 -1.35 -11.76 20.59
N LEU A 241 -1.24 -12.91 21.25
CA LEU A 241 -1.24 -13.00 22.71
C LEU A 241 0.21 -13.11 23.19
N ILE A 242 0.63 -12.16 24.03
CA ILE A 242 1.89 -12.25 24.77
C ILE A 242 1.56 -12.84 26.13
N PRO A 243 1.81 -14.14 26.37
CA PRO A 243 1.37 -14.81 27.58
C PRO A 243 2.18 -14.37 28.81
N PHE A 244 1.54 -14.42 29.97
CA PHE A 244 2.27 -14.41 31.23
C PHE A 244 3.01 -15.73 31.42
N HIS A 245 4.20 -15.63 32.00
CA HIS A 245 4.96 -16.77 32.49
C HIS A 245 5.05 -16.70 34.01
N GLU A 246 5.06 -17.87 34.63
CA GLU A 246 5.26 -18.01 36.07
C GLU A 246 6.76 -17.99 36.39
N CYS A 247 7.16 -17.16 37.34
CA CYS A 247 8.54 -17.06 37.79
C CYS A 247 8.96 -18.31 38.57
N GLU A 248 10.00 -19.01 38.13
CA GLU A 248 10.52 -20.22 38.79
C GLU A 248 10.93 -20.00 40.27
N ASP A 249 11.36 -18.78 40.61
CA ASP A 249 11.81 -18.46 41.98
C ASP A 249 10.67 -18.10 42.96
N CYS A 250 9.56 -17.55 42.47
CA CYS A 250 8.55 -16.93 43.35
C CYS A 250 7.09 -17.13 42.93
N GLY A 251 6.81 -17.81 41.82
CA GLY A 251 5.46 -18.08 41.32
C GLY A 251 4.71 -16.86 40.76
N LYS A 252 5.37 -15.69 40.65
CA LYS A 252 4.72 -14.48 40.15
C LYS A 252 4.59 -14.49 38.63
N ASN A 253 3.39 -14.17 38.13
CA ASN A 253 3.16 -13.94 36.70
C ASN A 253 3.87 -12.68 36.20
N PHE A 254 4.65 -12.81 35.13
CA PHE A 254 5.35 -11.71 34.48
C PHE A 254 5.51 -11.97 32.98
N ILE A 255 5.95 -10.95 32.23
CA ILE A 255 6.33 -11.12 30.82
C ILE A 255 7.85 -11.34 30.77
N PRO A 256 8.32 -12.46 30.21
CA PRO A 256 9.75 -12.73 30.12
C PRO A 256 10.43 -11.67 29.27
N ALA A 257 11.67 -11.33 29.65
CA ALA A 257 12.50 -10.54 28.78
C ALA A 257 13.07 -11.46 27.70
N THR A 258 13.21 -10.94 26.49
CA THR A 258 13.84 -11.70 25.41
C THR A 258 15.31 -11.93 25.73
N ASN A 259 15.86 -13.06 25.28
CA ASN A 259 17.30 -13.34 25.40
C ASN A 259 18.16 -12.20 24.82
N ALA A 260 17.69 -11.58 23.73
CA ALA A 260 18.35 -10.41 23.14
C ALA A 260 18.38 -9.19 24.08
N LEU A 261 17.31 -8.95 24.85
CA LEU A 261 17.26 -7.85 25.81
C LEU A 261 18.12 -8.15 27.05
N ILE A 262 18.13 -9.41 27.50
CA ILE A 262 18.97 -9.85 28.62
C ILE A 262 20.45 -9.73 28.25
N ALA A 263 20.83 -10.13 27.03
CA ALA A 263 22.19 -10.00 26.53
C ALA A 263 22.69 -8.55 26.46
N LYS A 264 21.83 -7.62 26.04
CA LYS A 264 22.15 -6.19 26.09
C LYS A 264 22.33 -5.66 27.52
N SER A 265 21.66 -6.26 28.51
CA SER A 265 21.71 -5.81 29.91
C SER A 265 22.97 -6.29 30.64
N TYR A 266 23.57 -7.39 30.19
CA TYR A 266 24.78 -7.99 30.76
C TYR A 266 25.82 -8.23 29.67
N PRO A 267 26.42 -7.17 29.09
CA PRO A 267 27.47 -7.33 28.10
C PRO A 267 28.65 -8.12 28.72
N ASP A 268 29.25 -9.01 27.91
CA ASP A 268 30.44 -9.79 28.25
C ASP A 268 30.30 -10.81 29.40
N LYS A 269 29.07 -11.17 29.78
CA LYS A 269 28.80 -12.23 30.77
C LYS A 269 28.09 -13.41 30.13
N GLU A 270 28.48 -14.62 30.51
CA GLU A 270 27.73 -15.82 30.16
C GLU A 270 26.38 -15.79 30.89
N ILE A 271 25.29 -15.77 30.14
CA ILE A 271 23.94 -15.53 30.66
C ILE A 271 23.33 -16.87 31.06
N PRO A 272 23.07 -17.11 32.35
CA PRO A 272 22.36 -18.30 32.78
C PRO A 272 20.92 -18.31 32.28
N GLU A 273 20.42 -19.46 31.83
CA GLU A 273 19.02 -19.62 31.38
C GLU A 273 18.00 -19.17 32.45
N ILE A 274 18.33 -19.36 33.73
CA ILE A 274 17.50 -18.95 34.87
C ILE A 274 17.18 -17.44 34.86
N LEU A 275 18.04 -16.58 34.29
CA LEU A 275 17.73 -15.16 34.19
C LEU A 275 16.57 -14.88 33.24
N ALA A 276 16.32 -15.74 32.25
CA ALA A 276 15.18 -15.61 31.33
C ALA A 276 13.85 -16.06 31.97
N THR A 277 13.90 -17.04 32.88
CA THR A 277 12.73 -17.61 33.57
C THR A 277 12.38 -16.90 34.88
N SER A 278 13.28 -16.09 35.43
CA SER A 278 13.01 -15.26 36.62
C SER A 278 12.34 -13.92 36.27
N CYS A 279 11.39 -13.50 37.13
CA CYS A 279 10.79 -12.16 37.11
C CYS A 279 11.83 -11.05 37.38
N PRO A 280 11.55 -9.77 37.07
CA PRO A 280 12.53 -8.69 37.20
C PRO A 280 13.19 -8.56 38.59
N GLU A 281 12.43 -8.74 39.67
CA GLU A 281 12.93 -8.66 41.04
C GLU A 281 13.86 -9.85 41.37
N CYS A 282 13.41 -11.07 41.10
CA CYS A 282 14.22 -12.28 41.32
C CYS A 282 15.46 -12.28 40.42
N ARG A 283 15.32 -11.88 39.16
CA ARG A 283 16.45 -11.74 38.21
C ARG A 283 17.51 -10.78 38.74
N LYS A 284 17.11 -9.63 39.29
CA LYS A 284 18.05 -8.66 39.87
C LYS A 284 18.85 -9.27 41.02
N LYS A 285 18.19 -10.03 41.89
CA LYS A 285 18.83 -10.75 43.00
C LYS A 285 19.80 -11.82 42.50
N THR A 286 19.34 -12.71 41.62
CA THR A 286 20.15 -13.80 41.05
C THR A 286 21.35 -13.28 40.25
N ALA A 287 21.16 -12.21 39.47
CA ALA A 287 22.25 -11.58 38.73
C ALA A 287 23.28 -10.92 39.67
N PHE A 288 22.83 -10.28 40.77
CA PHE A 288 23.74 -9.74 41.78
C PHE A 288 24.59 -10.83 42.42
N GLU A 289 23.95 -11.92 42.86
CA GLU A 289 24.61 -13.05 43.51
C GLU A 289 25.59 -13.80 42.59
N ARG A 290 25.32 -13.87 41.28
CA ARG A 290 26.19 -14.58 40.33
C ARG A 290 27.31 -13.76 39.73
N PHE A 291 27.06 -12.46 39.51
CA PHE A 291 27.97 -11.64 38.70
C PHE A 291 28.78 -10.61 39.48
N TYR A 292 28.44 -10.38 40.75
CA TYR A 292 29.01 -9.28 41.56
C TYR A 292 29.35 -9.67 43.00
N LYS A 293 29.00 -10.88 43.43
CA LYS A 293 29.35 -11.46 44.72
C LYS A 293 30.35 -12.60 44.53
#